data_AF-A0A2J6TUG2-F1
#
_entry.id   AF-A0A2J6TUG2-F1
#
_cell.length_a   1.000
_cell.length_b   1.000
_cell.length_c   1.000
_cell.angle_alpha   90.00
_cell.angle_beta   90.00
_cell.angle_gamma   90.00
#
_symmetry.space_group_name_H-M   'P 1'
#
loop_
_entity.id
_entity.type
_entity.pdbx_description
1 polymer ?
#
loop_
_entity_poly.entity_id
_entity_poly.type
_entity_poly.pdbx_seq_one_letter_code
_entity_poly.pdbx_strand_id
1 'polypeptide(L)'
;MIRQLLSCCRTRPITKLDLFPVPTPLKMIPLDDPKRERYEKGLQPLTPELRTKLIQNIVKVLREQHINAEEGKAKIAILERNLRDGNYDTFVDSNAFHMRLTADIRNTSSEGADGVYINFGEPDLFRDNEEEGAEEDFSPDKDEYFEATGYGFGNVSFDTAALPGKTIATLPIAQLFGLEERGVRDAARAKMNSVAEADVLILDLRNCFGLFADTAAFILSYIFDEQRPLTKSVDRDGKTQNFTETVKVEEMRAIGCTIFGGRKPVYVLTNNRTMLHAEMIAYSVQKYGRGVVVGEQESTMGWARPMEVGACGYGVELAGCGREE
;
A
#
# COMPACT_ATOMS: atom_id res chain seq x y z
N MET A 1 -40.71 6.54 29.99
CA MET A 1 -39.82 5.49 30.51
C MET A 1 -38.77 5.25 29.43
N ILE A 2 -37.46 5.50 29.54
CA ILE A 2 -36.47 5.82 30.59
C ILE A 2 -35.36 6.59 29.82
N ARG A 3 -35.18 7.92 29.98
CA ARG A 3 -34.16 8.64 30.77
C ARG A 3 -32.76 8.00 30.95
N GLN A 4 -31.77 8.76 30.44
CA GLN A 4 -30.43 9.08 30.97
C GLN A 4 -29.34 7.99 31.01
N LEU A 5 -28.21 8.29 30.35
CA LEU A 5 -27.01 8.78 31.04
C LEU A 5 -26.12 9.62 30.10
N LEU A 6 -26.30 10.94 30.19
CA LEU A 6 -25.27 11.95 29.97
C LEU A 6 -24.56 12.17 31.32
N SER A 7 -23.23 12.08 31.36
CA SER A 7 -22.29 12.68 32.34
C SER A 7 -20.96 11.95 32.15
N CYS A 8 -19.80 12.55 31.94
CA CYS A 8 -19.31 13.86 32.35
C CYS A 8 -18.11 14.19 31.45
N CYS A 9 -18.07 15.34 30.79
CA CYS A 9 -16.81 16.07 30.69
C CYS A 9 -17.08 17.56 30.52
N ARG A 10 -16.79 18.24 31.62
CA ARG A 10 -16.71 19.69 31.83
C ARG A 10 -16.27 20.47 30.58
N THR A 11 -16.90 21.62 30.40
CA THR A 11 -16.46 22.80 29.64
C THR A 11 -14.98 22.73 29.22
N ARG A 12 -14.71 22.36 27.97
CA ARG A 12 -13.39 22.57 27.36
C ARG A 12 -13.38 23.99 26.78
N PRO A 13 -12.55 24.91 27.31
CA PRO A 13 -12.34 26.20 26.65
C PRO A 13 -11.66 25.94 25.29
N ILE A 14 -11.91 26.83 24.32
CA ILE A 14 -11.55 26.79 22.89
C ILE A 14 -10.29 25.93 22.61
N THR A 15 -10.39 24.87 21.78
CA THR A 15 -9.25 23.96 21.49
C THR A 15 -8.84 23.85 20.02
N LYS A 16 -9.62 24.36 19.06
CA LYS A 16 -9.33 24.23 17.63
C LYS A 16 -8.53 25.44 17.13
N LEU A 17 -7.28 25.17 16.74
CA LEU A 17 -6.43 26.04 15.94
C LEU A 17 -5.93 25.14 14.81
N ASP A 18 -6.50 25.25 13.61
CA ASP A 18 -6.06 24.44 12.47
C ASP A 18 -4.82 25.07 11.84
N LEU A 19 -3.68 24.41 11.93
CA LEU A 19 -2.49 24.74 11.15
C LEU A 19 -2.15 23.48 10.35
N PHE A 20 -2.16 23.59 9.02
CA PHE A 20 -1.94 22.49 8.08
C PHE A 20 -0.51 22.58 7.54
N PRO A 21 0.50 21.90 8.07
CA PRO A 21 1.86 22.00 7.58
C PRO A 21 1.96 21.47 6.14
N VAL A 22 2.25 22.37 5.19
CA VAL A 22 2.19 22.11 3.76
C VAL A 22 3.59 21.90 3.16
N PRO A 23 3.83 20.86 2.34
CA PRO A 23 5.09 20.72 1.60
C PRO A 23 5.17 21.59 0.32
N THR A 24 4.05 21.99 -0.30
CA THR A 24 4.05 22.83 -1.51
C THR A 24 4.49 24.27 -1.23
N PRO A 25 5.54 24.78 -1.90
CA PRO A 25 5.96 26.17 -1.74
C PRO A 25 4.88 27.15 -2.20
N LEU A 26 4.61 28.19 -1.42
CA LEU A 26 3.55 29.19 -1.71
C LEU A 26 3.65 29.83 -3.11
N LYS A 27 4.86 29.93 -3.68
CA LYS A 27 5.11 30.44 -5.03
C LYS A 27 4.48 29.59 -6.15
N MET A 28 4.15 28.33 -5.87
CA MET A 28 3.52 27.41 -6.82
C MET A 28 2.00 27.48 -6.75
N ILE A 29 1.43 28.14 -5.73
CA ILE A 29 -0.01 28.31 -5.57
C ILE A 29 -0.43 29.59 -6.31
N PRO A 30 -1.45 29.55 -7.19
CA PRO A 30 -2.00 30.75 -7.83
C PRO A 30 -2.42 31.82 -6.80
N LEU A 31 -2.36 33.10 -7.18
CA LEU A 31 -2.69 34.21 -6.28
C LEU A 31 -4.18 34.27 -5.93
N ASP A 32 -5.01 33.81 -6.86
CA ASP A 32 -6.46 33.74 -6.78
C ASP A 32 -6.98 32.38 -6.30
N ASP A 33 -6.09 31.45 -5.94
CA ASP A 33 -6.49 30.16 -5.40
C ASP A 33 -7.27 30.36 -4.08
N PRO A 34 -8.55 29.92 -3.99
CA PRO A 34 -9.39 30.13 -2.82
C PRO A 34 -8.84 29.45 -1.55
N LYS A 35 -7.87 28.54 -1.71
CA LYS A 35 -7.25 27.78 -0.62
C LYS A 35 -5.90 28.33 -0.22
N ARG A 36 -5.35 29.33 -0.92
CA ARG A 36 -4.04 29.93 -0.65
C ARG A 36 -3.85 30.33 0.81
N GLU A 37 -4.87 30.85 1.48
CA GLU A 37 -4.83 31.20 2.90
C GLU A 37 -4.46 29.99 3.79
N ARG A 38 -4.95 28.78 3.44
CA ARG A 38 -4.61 27.54 4.16
C ARG A 38 -3.13 27.19 4.01
N TYR A 39 -2.57 27.37 2.81
CA TYR A 39 -1.15 27.17 2.53
C TYR A 39 -0.28 28.20 3.28
N GLU A 40 -0.68 29.47 3.27
CA GLU A 40 0.04 30.55 3.99
C GLU A 40 0.06 30.32 5.50
N LYS A 41 -1.05 29.81 6.05
CA LYS A 41 -1.17 29.41 7.45
C LYS A 41 -0.31 28.19 7.77
N GLY A 42 -0.23 27.26 6.83
CA GLY A 42 0.52 26.01 6.94
C GLY A 42 2.03 26.13 6.88
N LEU A 43 2.51 27.12 6.12
CA LEU A 43 3.93 27.45 5.98
C LEU A 43 4.44 28.39 7.09
N GLN A 44 3.61 28.70 8.09
CA GLN A 44 4.06 29.50 9.22
C GLN A 44 5.16 28.76 10.02
N PRO A 45 6.16 29.48 10.55
CA PRO A 45 7.20 28.88 11.37
C PRO A 45 6.63 28.14 12.59
N LEU A 46 7.16 26.95 12.87
CA LEU A 46 6.80 26.17 14.04
C LEU A 46 7.24 26.87 15.32
N THR A 47 6.29 27.09 16.24
CA THR A 47 6.58 27.56 17.60
C THR A 47 7.00 26.40 18.51
N PRO A 48 7.67 26.66 19.65
CA PRO A 48 7.98 25.63 20.64
C PRO A 48 6.75 24.85 21.12
N GLU A 49 5.64 25.55 21.33
CA GLU A 49 4.36 24.96 21.77
C GLU A 49 3.80 24.04 20.69
N LEU A 50 3.88 24.46 19.42
CA LEU A 50 3.40 23.67 18.30
C LEU A 50 4.23 22.40 18.14
N ARG A 51 5.58 22.49 18.13
CA ARG A 51 6.46 21.32 18.10
C ARG A 51 6.13 20.30 19.19
N THR A 52 5.97 20.79 20.42
CA THR A 52 5.62 19.95 21.57
C THR A 52 4.29 19.23 21.36
N LYS A 53 3.27 19.95 20.88
CA LYS A 53 1.94 19.40 20.64
C LYS A 53 1.94 18.36 19.52
N LEU A 54 2.68 18.60 18.43
CA LEU A 54 2.84 17.64 17.35
C LEU A 54 3.46 16.33 17.84
N ILE A 55 4.56 16.41 18.60
CA ILE A 55 5.21 15.23 19.17
C ILE A 55 4.29 14.47 20.12
N GLN A 56 3.55 15.17 20.99
CA GLN A 56 2.58 14.54 21.90
C GLN A 56 1.49 13.76 21.15
N ASN A 57 1.01 14.29 20.03
CA ASN A 57 0.02 13.59 19.22
C ASN A 57 0.62 12.36 18.52
N ILE A 58 1.83 12.48 17.97
CA ILE A 58 2.55 11.35 17.36
C ILE A 58 2.77 10.25 18.41
N VAL A 59 3.21 10.61 19.61
CA VAL A 59 3.40 9.69 20.74
C VAL A 59 2.08 8.97 21.09
N LYS A 60 0.96 9.69 21.09
CA LYS A 60 -0.35 9.09 21.34
C LYS A 60 -0.68 8.04 20.27
N VAL A 61 -0.52 8.38 18.99
CA VAL A 61 -0.80 7.46 17.88
C VAL A 61 0.11 6.24 17.93
N LEU A 62 1.43 6.42 18.13
CA LEU A 62 2.36 5.30 18.30
C LEU A 62 1.98 4.39 19.48
N ARG A 63 1.47 4.96 20.58
CA ARG A 63 1.09 4.20 21.77
C ARG A 63 -0.17 3.36 21.51
N GLU A 64 -1.15 3.97 20.86
CA GLU A 64 -2.49 3.40 20.65
C GLU A 64 -2.56 2.47 19.44
N GLN A 65 -1.80 2.75 18.37
CA GLN A 65 -2.02 2.14 17.04
C GLN A 65 -0.81 1.39 16.49
N HIS A 66 0.41 1.53 17.03
CA HIS A 66 1.57 0.81 16.49
C HIS A 66 1.39 -0.71 16.63
N ILE A 67 1.51 -1.45 15.53
CA ILE A 67 1.24 -2.89 15.45
C ILE A 67 2.11 -3.70 16.44
N ASN A 68 3.39 -3.35 16.56
CA ASN A 68 4.29 -3.89 17.57
C ASN A 68 4.38 -2.94 18.78
N ALA A 69 3.84 -3.34 19.92
CA ALA A 69 3.78 -2.50 21.12
C ALA A 69 5.16 -2.10 21.67
N GLU A 70 6.15 -3.00 21.61
CA GLU A 70 7.49 -2.73 22.17
C GLU A 70 8.30 -1.80 21.25
N GLU A 71 8.21 -1.98 19.93
CA GLU A 71 8.78 -1.03 18.97
C GLU A 71 8.13 0.36 19.09
N GLY A 72 6.80 0.41 19.26
CA GLY A 72 6.08 1.66 19.50
C GLY A 72 6.62 2.39 20.74
N LYS A 73 6.87 1.67 21.84
CA LYS A 73 7.49 2.24 23.06
C LYS A 73 8.91 2.74 22.81
N ALA A 74 9.73 1.99 22.06
CA ALA A 74 11.09 2.39 21.74
C ALA A 74 11.12 3.71 20.92
N LYS A 75 10.24 3.83 19.91
CA LYS A 75 10.07 5.04 19.11
C LYS A 75 9.61 6.23 19.95
N ILE A 76 8.63 6.03 20.83
CA ILE A 76 8.16 7.05 21.77
C ILE A 76 9.31 7.56 22.65
N ALA A 77 10.13 6.66 23.21
CA ALA A 77 11.23 7.03 24.09
C ALA A 77 12.25 7.93 23.39
N ILE A 78 12.52 7.71 22.09
CA ILE A 78 13.41 8.55 21.30
C ILE A 78 12.83 9.94 21.11
N LEU A 79 11.56 10.03 20.69
CA LEU A 79 10.88 11.31 20.46
C LEU A 79 10.81 12.14 21.76
N GLU A 80 10.43 11.52 22.86
CA GLU A 80 10.34 12.18 24.17
C GLU A 80 11.71 12.62 24.71
N ARG A 81 12.76 11.81 24.50
CA ARG A 81 14.13 12.18 24.86
C ARG A 81 14.61 13.38 24.03
N ASN A 82 14.48 13.33 22.71
CA ASN A 82 14.93 14.39 21.83
C ASN A 82 14.19 15.71 22.09
N LEU A 83 12.88 15.64 22.42
CA LEU A 83 12.12 16.82 22.85
C LEU A 83 12.64 17.39 24.17
N ARG A 84 12.92 16.53 25.16
CA ARG A 84 13.41 16.95 26.48
C ARG A 84 14.81 17.56 26.42
N ASP A 85 15.66 17.02 25.56
CA ASP A 85 17.06 17.45 25.40
C ASP A 85 17.18 18.71 24.51
N GLY A 86 16.07 19.24 23.99
CA GLY A 86 16.05 20.44 23.13
C GLY A 86 16.54 20.18 21.70
N ASN A 87 16.69 18.91 21.30
CA ASN A 87 17.19 18.53 19.96
C ASN A 87 16.25 18.95 18.82
N TYR A 88 15.03 19.42 19.14
CA TYR A 88 14.04 19.90 18.19
C TYR A 88 13.87 21.42 18.18
N ASP A 89 14.58 22.18 19.02
CA ASP A 89 14.31 23.61 19.24
C ASP A 89 14.61 24.48 18.02
N THR A 90 15.54 24.05 17.16
CA THR A 90 15.94 24.77 15.94
C THR A 90 15.01 24.53 14.75
N PHE A 91 14.06 23.59 14.84
CA PHE A 91 13.17 23.24 13.73
C PHE A 91 11.98 24.18 13.68
N VAL A 92 12.11 25.23 12.88
CA VAL A 92 11.03 26.18 12.58
C VAL A 92 10.31 25.86 11.27
N ASP A 93 10.93 25.07 10.39
CA ASP A 93 10.35 24.63 9.14
C ASP A 93 9.68 23.25 9.32
N SER A 94 8.41 23.17 8.94
CA SER A 94 7.60 21.96 9.06
C SER A 94 8.17 20.80 8.23
N ASN A 95 8.66 21.07 7.02
CA ASN A 95 9.20 20.04 6.14
C ASN A 95 10.49 19.41 6.72
N ALA A 96 11.42 20.25 7.18
CA ALA A 96 12.63 19.79 7.86
C ALA A 96 12.30 19.01 9.16
N PHE A 97 11.25 19.41 9.87
CA PHE A 97 10.88 18.78 11.13
C PHE A 97 10.32 17.36 10.95
N HIS A 98 9.38 17.12 10.03
CA HIS A 98 8.87 15.77 9.80
C HIS A 98 9.95 14.81 9.30
N MET A 99 10.87 15.29 8.45
CA MET A 99 11.99 14.49 7.96
C MET A 99 12.88 14.07 9.13
N ARG A 100 13.14 14.99 10.06
CA ARG A 100 13.93 14.70 11.25
C ARG A 100 13.24 13.70 12.17
N LEU A 101 11.95 13.89 12.46
CA LEU A 101 11.18 12.98 13.29
C LEU A 101 11.15 11.56 12.69
N THR A 102 10.93 11.47 11.38
CA THR A 102 10.98 10.20 10.62
C THR A 102 12.34 9.53 10.71
N ALA A 103 13.44 10.29 10.56
CA ALA A 103 14.79 9.75 10.68
C ALA A 103 15.10 9.21 12.10
N ASP A 104 14.61 9.89 13.14
CA ASP A 104 14.84 9.48 14.53
C ASP A 104 14.16 8.14 14.88
N ILE A 105 12.98 7.85 14.31
CA ILE A 105 12.21 6.63 14.64
C ILE A 105 12.45 5.45 13.71
N ARG A 106 12.96 5.67 12.50
CA ARG A 106 13.22 4.61 11.49
C ARG A 106 14.31 3.62 11.89
N ASN A 107 15.29 4.03 12.71
CA ASN A 107 16.46 3.22 13.06
C ASN A 107 16.23 2.29 14.27
N THR A 108 14.98 2.04 14.66
CA THR A 108 14.66 1.20 15.83
C THR A 108 14.30 -0.24 15.49
N SER A 109 14.12 -0.57 14.22
CA SER A 109 13.80 -1.93 13.78
C SER A 109 15.01 -2.84 13.79
N SER A 110 14.86 -4.05 14.32
CA SER A 110 15.80 -5.15 14.09
C SER A 110 15.57 -5.87 12.75
N GLU A 111 14.47 -5.61 12.03
CA GLU A 111 14.06 -6.41 10.84
C GLU A 111 14.18 -5.69 9.49
N GLY A 112 14.76 -4.49 9.45
CA GLY A 112 14.96 -3.73 8.21
C GLY A 112 13.67 -3.05 7.73
N ALA A 113 13.81 -1.77 7.37
CA ALA A 113 12.74 -0.86 6.95
C ALA A 113 11.49 -0.93 7.84
N ASP A 114 11.59 -0.41 9.07
CA ASP A 114 10.40 0.04 9.79
C ASP A 114 9.77 1.17 8.97
N GLY A 115 8.74 0.81 8.21
CA GLY A 115 8.00 1.69 7.31
C GLY A 115 7.12 2.69 8.05
N VAL A 116 7.58 3.20 9.20
CA VAL A 116 6.89 4.27 9.92
C VAL A 116 7.45 5.61 9.45
N TYR A 117 6.58 6.40 8.85
CA TYR A 117 6.88 7.72 8.31
C TYR A 117 5.96 8.74 8.95
N ILE A 118 6.52 9.89 9.30
CA ILE A 118 5.75 11.05 9.70
C ILE A 118 5.70 11.96 8.49
N ASN A 119 4.51 12.19 7.98
CA ASN A 119 4.27 13.11 6.87
C ASN A 119 3.42 14.29 7.33
N PHE A 120 3.72 15.46 6.80
CA PHE A 120 2.92 16.66 6.97
C PHE A 120 2.22 16.92 5.65
N GLY A 121 0.90 16.68 5.63
CA GLY A 121 0.09 16.65 4.42
C GLY A 121 -0.36 18.03 3.96
N GLU A 122 -0.59 18.15 2.65
CA GLU A 122 -1.29 19.29 2.06
C GLU A 122 -2.67 19.48 2.71
N PRO A 123 -3.21 20.72 2.76
CA PRO A 123 -4.47 21.02 3.45
C PRO A 123 -5.68 20.26 2.89
N ASP A 124 -5.56 19.65 1.71
CA ASP A 124 -6.65 19.01 0.97
C ASP A 124 -6.45 17.52 0.69
N LEU A 125 -5.38 16.87 1.18
CA LEU A 125 -5.21 15.42 0.92
C LEU A 125 -6.35 14.59 1.54
N PHE A 126 -7.05 15.14 2.54
CA PHE A 126 -8.27 14.57 3.06
C PHE A 126 -9.43 15.52 2.77
N ARG A 127 -10.26 15.14 1.81
CA ARG A 127 -11.62 15.66 1.66
C ARG A 127 -12.30 15.61 3.03
N ASP A 128 -12.62 16.77 3.60
CA ASP A 128 -13.84 16.84 4.40
C ASP A 128 -14.95 16.40 3.45
N ASN A 129 -15.62 15.27 3.75
CA ASN A 129 -16.69 14.71 2.93
C ASN A 129 -17.95 15.60 2.96
N GLU A 130 -17.83 16.88 2.62
CA GLU A 130 -18.95 17.83 2.59
C GLU A 130 -19.07 18.65 1.29
N GLU A 131 -18.18 18.49 0.30
CA GLU A 131 -18.40 19.03 -1.05
C GLU A 131 -18.36 17.93 -2.12
N GLU A 132 -19.53 17.31 -2.35
CA GLU A 132 -19.86 16.73 -3.64
C GLU A 132 -19.93 17.85 -4.68
N GLY A 133 -18.94 17.94 -5.58
CA GLY A 133 -19.11 18.75 -6.79
C GLY A 133 -17.87 19.50 -7.27
N ALA A 134 -16.81 18.78 -7.62
CA ALA A 134 -15.86 19.17 -8.68
C ALA A 134 -14.86 18.03 -8.85
N GLU A 135 -15.29 16.92 -9.48
CA GLU A 135 -14.31 16.09 -10.19
C GLU A 135 -13.90 16.89 -11.42
N GLU A 136 -12.76 17.59 -11.35
CA GLU A 136 -12.08 18.00 -12.57
C GLU A 136 -11.67 16.71 -13.29
N ASP A 137 -12.42 16.43 -14.35
CA ASP A 137 -12.29 15.29 -15.25
C ASP A 137 -10.97 15.38 -16.04
N PHE A 138 -9.86 15.10 -15.35
CA PHE A 138 -8.55 14.87 -15.94
C PHE A 138 -8.18 13.38 -15.92
N SER A 139 -9.18 12.50 -15.83
CA SER A 139 -8.97 11.06 -15.98
C SER A 139 -9.19 10.69 -17.46
N PRO A 140 -8.21 10.08 -18.16
CA PRO A 140 -8.54 9.39 -19.40
C PRO A 140 -9.70 8.41 -19.13
N ASP A 141 -10.58 8.20 -20.11
CA ASP A 141 -11.64 7.20 -19.98
C ASP A 141 -11.01 5.90 -19.48
N LYS A 142 -11.42 5.47 -18.28
CA LYS A 142 -10.82 4.32 -17.59
C LYS A 142 -10.87 3.07 -18.48
N ASP A 143 -11.93 2.92 -19.26
CA ASP A 143 -12.08 1.80 -20.18
C ASP A 143 -11.06 1.89 -21.32
N GLU A 144 -10.85 3.07 -21.91
CA GLU A 144 -9.82 3.30 -22.94
C GLU A 144 -8.41 3.03 -22.39
N TYR A 145 -8.13 3.46 -21.16
CA TYR A 145 -6.85 3.20 -20.50
C TYR A 145 -6.60 1.70 -20.28
N PHE A 146 -7.60 0.96 -19.81
CA PHE A 146 -7.47 -0.48 -19.63
C PHE A 146 -7.27 -1.20 -20.96
N GLU A 147 -8.01 -0.84 -22.01
CA GLU A 147 -7.84 -1.41 -23.34
C GLU A 147 -6.44 -1.13 -23.91
N ALA A 148 -5.98 0.13 -23.83
CA ALA A 148 -4.67 0.55 -24.34
C ALA A 148 -3.49 -0.15 -23.63
N THR A 149 -3.67 -0.55 -22.37
CA THR A 149 -2.67 -1.27 -21.58
C THR A 149 -2.83 -2.79 -21.62
N GLY A 150 -3.79 -3.31 -22.39
CA GLY A 150 -4.09 -4.75 -22.44
C GLY A 150 -4.57 -5.31 -21.10
N TYR A 151 -5.24 -4.47 -20.30
CA TYR A 151 -5.69 -4.76 -18.94
C TYR A 151 -4.55 -5.20 -18.02
N GLY A 152 -3.33 -4.67 -18.25
CA GLY A 152 -2.14 -4.98 -17.47
C GLY A 152 -1.38 -6.23 -17.91
N PHE A 153 -1.87 -6.94 -18.93
CA PHE A 153 -1.23 -8.15 -19.48
C PHE A 153 -0.54 -7.88 -20.81
N GLY A 154 0.74 -8.23 -20.89
CA GLY A 154 1.52 -8.15 -22.13
C GLY A 154 1.16 -9.22 -23.15
N ASN A 155 1.90 -9.21 -24.25
CA ASN A 155 1.80 -10.25 -25.27
C ASN A 155 2.47 -11.53 -24.80
N VAL A 156 1.76 -12.64 -24.92
CA VAL A 156 2.30 -13.97 -24.61
C VAL A 156 3.28 -14.37 -25.71
N SER A 157 4.42 -14.94 -25.32
CA SER A 157 5.33 -15.61 -26.24
C SER A 157 5.36 -17.11 -25.96
N PHE A 158 5.54 -17.89 -27.02
CA PHE A 158 5.70 -19.34 -26.95
C PHE A 158 7.05 -19.72 -27.57
N ASP A 159 7.89 -20.42 -26.79
CA ASP A 159 9.18 -20.92 -27.21
C ASP A 159 9.16 -22.45 -27.22
N THR A 160 9.42 -23.04 -28.38
CA THR A 160 9.54 -24.49 -28.60
C THR A 160 10.97 -24.92 -28.96
N ALA A 161 11.89 -23.96 -29.11
CA ALA A 161 13.28 -24.18 -29.47
C ALA A 161 14.18 -24.38 -28.25
N ALA A 162 13.89 -23.69 -27.14
CA ALA A 162 14.69 -23.77 -25.92
C ALA A 162 14.63 -25.15 -25.24
N LEU A 163 13.50 -25.87 -25.38
CA LEU A 163 13.31 -27.19 -24.80
C LEU A 163 12.63 -28.14 -25.79
N PRO A 164 13.38 -29.00 -26.50
CA PRO A 164 12.83 -29.86 -27.54
C PRO A 164 11.64 -30.72 -27.06
N GLY A 165 10.53 -30.66 -27.81
CA GLY A 165 9.31 -31.40 -27.51
C GLY A 165 8.45 -30.80 -26.39
N LYS A 166 8.79 -29.58 -25.93
CA LYS A 166 8.06 -28.85 -24.90
C LYS A 166 7.78 -27.42 -25.34
N THR A 167 6.66 -26.87 -24.90
CA THR A 167 6.30 -25.47 -25.14
C THR A 167 6.46 -24.66 -23.86
N ILE A 168 7.28 -23.61 -23.92
CA ILE A 168 7.44 -22.64 -22.84
C ILE A 168 6.59 -21.42 -23.16
N ALA A 169 5.60 -21.10 -22.34
CA ALA A 169 4.84 -19.87 -22.43
C ALA A 169 5.42 -18.82 -21.48
N THR A 170 5.66 -17.61 -21.98
CA THR A 170 5.99 -16.44 -21.14
C THR A 170 4.83 -15.46 -21.18
N LEU A 171 4.30 -15.12 -20.01
CA LEU A 171 3.25 -14.13 -19.82
C LEU A 171 3.81 -12.92 -19.06
N PRO A 172 4.08 -11.80 -19.75
CA PRO A 172 4.41 -10.53 -19.10
C PRO A 172 3.19 -9.92 -18.42
N ILE A 173 3.36 -9.45 -17.19
CA ILE A 173 2.32 -8.76 -16.42
C ILE A 173 2.90 -7.44 -15.94
N ALA A 174 2.29 -6.33 -16.36
CA ALA A 174 2.72 -4.97 -16.03
C ALA A 174 1.91 -4.38 -14.86
N GLN A 175 0.66 -4.80 -14.68
CA GLN A 175 -0.21 -4.26 -13.64
C GLN A 175 -1.31 -5.26 -13.27
N LEU A 176 -1.80 -5.20 -12.04
CA LEU A 176 -2.90 -6.02 -11.55
C LEU A 176 -4.09 -5.10 -11.25
N PHE A 177 -4.94 -4.86 -12.24
CA PHE A 177 -6.20 -4.11 -12.04
C PHE A 177 -7.23 -4.94 -11.28
N GLY A 178 -8.22 -4.32 -10.63
CA GLY A 178 -9.27 -5.03 -9.88
C GLY A 178 -10.21 -5.82 -10.80
N LEU A 179 -10.63 -7.03 -10.39
CA LEU A 179 -11.51 -7.88 -11.19
C LEU A 179 -12.94 -7.37 -11.28
N GLU A 180 -13.34 -6.41 -10.44
CA GLU A 180 -14.62 -5.70 -10.57
C GLU A 180 -14.65 -4.72 -11.74
N GLU A 181 -13.48 -4.26 -12.20
CA GLU A 181 -13.38 -3.31 -13.30
C GLU A 181 -13.80 -3.99 -14.61
N ARG A 182 -14.49 -3.22 -15.45
CA ARG A 182 -15.05 -3.71 -16.70
C ARG A 182 -13.95 -4.31 -17.59
N GLY A 183 -14.18 -5.53 -18.08
CA GLY A 183 -13.27 -6.22 -19.00
C GLY A 183 -12.02 -6.84 -18.37
N VAL A 184 -11.59 -6.41 -17.18
CA VAL A 184 -10.36 -6.91 -16.53
C VAL A 184 -10.43 -8.42 -16.27
N ARG A 185 -11.53 -8.90 -15.69
CA ARG A 185 -11.71 -10.34 -15.42
C ARG A 185 -11.68 -11.18 -16.70
N ASP A 186 -12.33 -10.70 -17.76
CA ASP A 186 -12.39 -11.42 -19.04
C ASP A 186 -11.02 -11.44 -19.72
N ALA A 187 -10.28 -10.34 -19.68
CA ALA A 187 -8.91 -10.24 -20.21
C ALA A 187 -7.94 -11.15 -19.42
N ALA A 188 -7.99 -11.11 -18.09
CA ALA A 188 -7.20 -11.99 -17.23
C ALA A 188 -7.49 -13.46 -17.51
N ARG A 189 -8.78 -13.83 -17.62
CA ARG A 189 -9.19 -15.19 -17.99
C ARG A 189 -8.65 -15.58 -19.36
N ALA A 190 -8.79 -14.72 -20.37
CA ALA A 190 -8.35 -15.00 -21.72
C ALA A 190 -6.83 -15.21 -21.79
N LYS A 191 -6.05 -14.36 -21.13
CA LYS A 191 -4.58 -14.45 -21.07
C LYS A 191 -4.12 -15.72 -20.37
N MET A 192 -4.67 -16.02 -19.19
CA MET A 192 -4.31 -17.23 -18.44
C MET A 192 -4.75 -18.51 -19.17
N ASN A 193 -5.93 -18.51 -19.80
CA ASN A 193 -6.36 -19.63 -20.65
C ASN A 193 -5.41 -19.84 -21.84
N SER A 194 -4.89 -18.76 -22.44
CA SER A 194 -4.01 -18.87 -23.61
C SER A 194 -2.70 -19.61 -23.31
N VAL A 195 -2.22 -19.56 -22.07
CA VAL A 195 -1.00 -20.25 -21.62
C VAL A 195 -1.27 -21.59 -20.94
N ALA A 196 -2.54 -21.96 -20.75
CA ALA A 196 -2.94 -23.10 -19.94
C ALA A 196 -2.44 -24.43 -20.49
N GLU A 197 -2.27 -24.58 -21.80
CA GLU A 197 -1.81 -25.82 -22.45
C GLU A 197 -0.28 -25.92 -22.60
N ALA A 198 0.47 -24.85 -22.30
CA ALA A 198 1.92 -24.90 -22.37
C ALA A 198 2.51 -25.90 -21.35
N ASP A 199 3.68 -26.47 -21.63
CA ASP A 199 4.35 -27.41 -20.73
C ASP A 199 5.03 -26.70 -19.56
N VAL A 200 5.50 -25.47 -19.78
CA VAL A 200 6.18 -24.62 -18.80
C VAL A 200 5.60 -23.21 -18.88
N LEU A 201 5.37 -22.58 -17.73
CA LEU A 201 4.90 -21.21 -17.63
C LEU A 201 5.94 -20.32 -16.97
N ILE A 202 6.22 -19.18 -17.58
CA ILE A 202 7.01 -18.09 -17.02
C ILE A 202 6.06 -16.90 -16.80
N LEU A 203 5.85 -16.51 -15.55
CA LEU A 203 5.19 -15.27 -15.17
C LEU A 203 6.27 -14.17 -15.07
N ASP A 204 6.27 -13.23 -16.00
CA ASP A 204 7.26 -12.15 -16.00
C ASP A 204 6.70 -10.91 -15.29
N LEU A 205 7.13 -10.71 -14.05
CA LEU A 205 6.70 -9.63 -13.16
C LEU A 205 7.73 -8.50 -13.05
N ARG A 206 8.78 -8.49 -13.89
CA ARG A 206 9.89 -7.51 -13.83
C ARG A 206 9.47 -6.06 -14.11
N ASN A 207 8.24 -5.80 -14.52
CA ASN A 207 7.71 -4.44 -14.59
C ASN A 207 6.29 -4.38 -14.00
N CYS A 208 5.99 -5.28 -13.06
CA CYS A 208 4.66 -5.38 -12.46
C CYS A 208 4.54 -4.49 -11.22
N PHE A 209 3.75 -3.43 -11.33
CA PHE A 209 3.48 -2.50 -10.22
C PHE A 209 2.49 -3.06 -9.17
N GLY A 210 1.86 -4.21 -9.44
CA GLY A 210 0.87 -4.81 -8.54
C GLY A 210 -0.46 -4.05 -8.55
N LEU A 211 -0.92 -3.62 -7.37
CA LEU A 211 -2.20 -2.97 -6.98
C LEU A 211 -3.26 -3.87 -6.35
N PHE A 212 -3.98 -4.71 -7.11
CA PHE A 212 -5.15 -5.40 -6.57
C PHE A 212 -4.89 -6.88 -6.23
N ALA A 213 -5.29 -7.29 -5.03
CA ALA A 213 -5.04 -8.63 -4.47
C ALA A 213 -5.85 -9.72 -5.16
N ASP A 214 -7.07 -9.39 -5.60
CA ASP A 214 -8.02 -10.30 -6.22
C ASP A 214 -7.52 -10.82 -7.58
N THR A 215 -6.92 -9.98 -8.42
CA THR A 215 -6.30 -10.39 -9.68
C THR A 215 -5.08 -11.25 -9.45
N ALA A 216 -4.25 -10.94 -8.45
CA ALA A 216 -3.15 -11.83 -8.06
C ALA A 216 -3.67 -13.20 -7.58
N ALA A 217 -4.70 -13.22 -6.74
CA ALA A 217 -5.33 -14.46 -6.27
C ALA A 217 -5.91 -15.26 -7.45
N PHE A 218 -6.53 -14.58 -8.41
CA PHE A 218 -7.07 -15.20 -9.62
C PHE A 218 -5.97 -15.82 -10.48
N ILE A 219 -4.85 -15.12 -10.73
CA ILE A 219 -3.69 -15.68 -11.44
C ILE A 219 -3.14 -16.91 -10.70
N LEU A 220 -2.97 -16.83 -9.38
CA LEU A 220 -2.49 -17.94 -8.56
C LEU A 220 -3.44 -19.15 -8.64
N SER A 221 -4.76 -18.91 -8.73
CA SER A 221 -5.78 -19.96 -8.86
C SER A 221 -5.63 -20.82 -10.13
N TYR A 222 -4.98 -20.32 -11.19
CA TYR A 222 -4.70 -21.12 -12.39
C TYR A 222 -3.59 -22.14 -12.21
N ILE A 223 -2.69 -21.90 -11.26
CA ILE A 223 -1.49 -22.71 -11.09
C ILE A 223 -1.59 -23.63 -9.88
N PHE A 224 -2.57 -23.52 -8.97
CA PHE A 224 -2.75 -24.47 -7.87
C PHE A 224 -3.84 -25.50 -8.16
N ASP A 225 -3.63 -26.76 -7.73
CA ASP A 225 -4.66 -27.81 -7.80
C ASP A 225 -5.63 -27.78 -6.61
N GLU A 226 -5.23 -27.12 -5.52
CA GLU A 226 -6.01 -26.99 -4.28
C GLU A 226 -6.10 -25.51 -3.88
N GLN A 227 -7.15 -25.16 -3.15
CA GLN A 227 -7.30 -23.83 -2.58
C GLN A 227 -6.17 -23.54 -1.58
N ARG A 228 -5.58 -22.35 -1.67
CA ARG A 228 -4.49 -21.90 -0.78
C ARG A 228 -4.82 -20.56 -0.16
N PRO A 229 -4.62 -20.38 1.16
CA PRO A 229 -4.61 -19.05 1.75
C PRO A 229 -3.43 -18.26 1.19
N LEU A 230 -3.58 -16.96 0.93
CA LEU A 230 -2.51 -16.14 0.35
C LEU A 230 -2.00 -15.15 1.37
N THR A 231 -2.89 -14.25 1.81
CA THR A 231 -2.57 -13.23 2.81
C THR A 231 -3.67 -13.17 3.86
N LYS A 232 -3.24 -12.81 5.07
CA LYS A 232 -4.12 -12.53 6.19
C LYS A 232 -3.57 -11.32 6.90
N SER A 233 -4.34 -10.23 6.96
CA SER A 233 -4.00 -9.09 7.80
C SER A 233 -4.72 -9.19 9.13
N VAL A 234 -3.99 -8.95 10.20
CA VAL A 234 -4.51 -8.90 11.56
C VAL A 234 -4.18 -7.54 12.17
N ASP A 235 -5.11 -7.00 12.95
CA ASP A 235 -4.82 -5.82 13.75
C ASP A 235 -3.98 -6.18 14.99
N ARG A 236 -3.64 -5.16 15.77
CA ARG A 236 -2.86 -5.30 17.00
C ARG A 236 -3.50 -6.23 18.03
N ASP A 237 -4.82 -6.33 18.04
CA ASP A 237 -5.56 -7.20 18.96
C ASP A 237 -5.71 -8.63 18.41
N GLY A 238 -5.08 -8.91 17.27
CA GLY A 238 -5.08 -10.22 16.60
C GLY A 238 -6.37 -10.51 15.82
N LYS A 239 -7.25 -9.51 15.66
CA LYS A 239 -8.49 -9.67 14.90
C LYS A 239 -8.16 -9.57 13.41
N THR A 240 -8.65 -10.54 12.65
CA THR A 240 -8.49 -10.57 11.19
C THR A 240 -9.29 -9.43 10.56
N GLN A 241 -8.59 -8.62 9.76
CA GLN A 241 -9.17 -7.49 9.04
C GLN A 241 -9.48 -7.89 7.59
N ASN A 242 -8.48 -8.43 6.89
CA ASN A 242 -8.64 -8.95 5.53
C ASN A 242 -8.04 -10.35 5.42
N PHE A 243 -8.60 -11.14 4.52
CA PHE A 243 -8.11 -12.47 4.16
C PHE A 243 -8.31 -12.68 2.67
N THR A 244 -7.26 -13.16 2.00
CA THR A 244 -7.30 -13.46 0.58
C THR A 244 -6.82 -14.89 0.37
N GLU A 245 -7.52 -15.64 -0.47
CA GLU A 245 -7.21 -17.02 -0.83
C GLU A 245 -7.40 -17.21 -2.34
N THR A 246 -6.81 -18.28 -2.89
CA THR A 246 -7.11 -18.68 -4.26
C THR A 246 -8.56 -19.18 -4.35
N VAL A 247 -9.08 -19.23 -5.56
CA VAL A 247 -10.39 -19.78 -5.89
C VAL A 247 -10.27 -21.29 -6.15
N LYS A 248 -11.29 -22.06 -5.80
CA LYS A 248 -11.31 -23.51 -6.06
C LYS A 248 -11.33 -23.79 -7.57
N VAL A 249 -10.69 -24.90 -7.96
CA VAL A 249 -10.59 -25.32 -9.36
C VAL A 249 -11.95 -25.49 -10.02
N GLU A 250 -12.94 -26.02 -9.29
CA GLU A 250 -14.30 -26.23 -9.78
C GLU A 250 -15.01 -24.90 -10.08
N GLU A 251 -14.84 -23.92 -9.20
CA GLU A 251 -15.41 -22.57 -9.36
C GLU A 251 -14.75 -21.83 -10.54
N MET A 252 -13.43 -21.96 -10.68
CA MET A 252 -12.69 -21.42 -11.83
C MET A 252 -13.17 -22.04 -13.15
N ARG A 253 -13.35 -23.37 -13.20
CA ARG A 253 -13.88 -24.05 -14.40
C ARG A 253 -15.31 -23.62 -14.72
N ALA A 254 -16.15 -23.37 -13.71
CA ALA A 254 -17.52 -22.91 -13.90
C ALA A 254 -17.60 -21.55 -14.61
N ILE A 255 -16.59 -20.70 -14.48
CA ILE A 255 -16.49 -19.41 -15.18
C ILE A 255 -15.64 -19.46 -16.46
N GLY A 256 -15.34 -20.67 -16.96
CA GLY A 256 -14.64 -20.89 -18.23
C GLY A 256 -13.12 -20.80 -18.15
N CYS A 257 -12.51 -20.95 -16.97
CA CYS A 257 -11.06 -21.01 -16.83
C CYS A 257 -10.51 -22.39 -17.22
N THR A 258 -9.46 -22.41 -18.05
CA THR A 258 -8.66 -23.61 -18.34
C THR A 258 -7.46 -23.60 -17.41
N ILE A 259 -7.46 -24.51 -16.43
CA ILE A 259 -6.47 -24.52 -15.35
C ILE A 259 -5.13 -25.07 -15.86
N PHE A 260 -4.04 -24.31 -15.69
CA PHE A 260 -2.68 -24.77 -16.01
C PHE A 260 -2.28 -25.95 -15.11
N GLY A 261 -2.75 -25.95 -13.86
CA GLY A 261 -2.64 -27.06 -12.92
C GLY A 261 -1.36 -27.02 -12.08
N GLY A 262 -1.32 -27.79 -11.01
CA GLY A 262 -0.28 -27.75 -9.96
C GLY A 262 1.03 -28.46 -10.28
N ARG A 263 1.09 -29.23 -11.38
CA ARG A 263 2.23 -30.12 -11.67
C ARG A 263 3.23 -29.56 -12.67
N LYS A 264 2.77 -28.74 -13.61
CA LYS A 264 3.62 -28.20 -14.67
C LYS A 264 4.56 -27.13 -14.13
N PRO A 265 5.83 -27.05 -14.56
CA PRO A 265 6.79 -26.09 -14.03
C PRO A 265 6.33 -24.63 -14.19
N VAL A 266 6.50 -23.85 -13.13
CA VAL A 266 6.25 -22.40 -13.11
C VAL A 266 7.53 -21.68 -12.68
N TYR A 267 7.89 -20.65 -13.43
CA TYR A 267 8.95 -19.71 -13.09
C TYR A 267 8.34 -18.31 -12.94
N VAL A 268 8.80 -17.55 -11.96
CA VAL A 268 8.38 -16.16 -11.76
C VAL A 268 9.61 -15.26 -11.87
N LEU A 269 9.60 -14.31 -12.79
CA LEU A 269 10.71 -13.36 -12.95
C LEU A 269 10.43 -12.08 -12.17
N THR A 270 11.37 -11.65 -11.34
CA THR A 270 11.24 -10.44 -10.50
C THR A 270 12.45 -9.51 -10.63
N ASN A 271 12.26 -8.21 -10.39
CA ASN A 271 13.33 -7.20 -10.27
C ASN A 271 12.89 -6.08 -9.31
N ASN A 272 13.76 -5.11 -9.07
CA ASN A 272 13.48 -3.95 -8.21
C ASN A 272 12.28 -3.05 -8.61
N ARG A 273 11.47 -3.43 -9.62
CA ARG A 273 10.20 -2.80 -9.99
C ARG A 273 8.99 -3.68 -9.71
N THR A 274 9.18 -4.92 -9.27
CA THR A 274 8.11 -5.80 -8.80
C THR A 274 7.62 -5.30 -7.45
N MET A 275 6.33 -4.96 -7.34
CA MET A 275 5.75 -4.32 -6.16
C MET A 275 4.37 -4.86 -5.77
N LEU A 276 4.00 -4.67 -4.50
CA LEU A 276 2.66 -4.90 -3.97
C LEU A 276 2.22 -6.35 -4.24
N HIS A 277 0.99 -6.57 -4.70
CA HIS A 277 0.45 -7.90 -4.96
C HIS A 277 1.17 -8.69 -6.07
N ALA A 278 2.08 -8.07 -6.83
CA ALA A 278 3.01 -8.82 -7.68
C ALA A 278 4.05 -9.58 -6.84
N GLU A 279 4.52 -9.00 -5.73
CA GLU A 279 5.38 -9.66 -4.76
C GLU A 279 4.62 -10.78 -4.05
N MET A 280 3.30 -10.61 -3.80
CA MET A 280 2.44 -11.68 -3.27
C MET A 280 2.42 -12.91 -4.21
N ILE A 281 2.40 -12.73 -5.53
CA ILE A 281 2.49 -13.84 -6.50
C ILE A 281 3.81 -14.57 -6.34
N ALA A 282 4.94 -13.84 -6.38
CA ALA A 282 6.27 -14.43 -6.24
C ALA A 282 6.45 -15.16 -4.89
N TYR A 283 6.05 -14.50 -3.80
CA TYR A 283 6.08 -15.06 -2.45
C TYR A 283 5.22 -16.31 -2.33
N SER A 284 3.99 -16.30 -2.86
CA SER A 284 3.10 -17.47 -2.80
C SER A 284 3.66 -18.65 -3.57
N VAL A 285 4.26 -18.41 -4.74
CA VAL A 285 4.92 -19.45 -5.52
C VAL A 285 6.07 -20.08 -4.74
N GLN A 286 6.85 -19.27 -4.03
CA GLN A 286 7.96 -19.74 -3.18
C GLN A 286 7.46 -20.46 -1.91
N LYS A 287 6.58 -19.81 -1.13
CA LYS A 287 6.01 -20.30 0.15
C LYS A 287 5.38 -21.68 -0.01
N TYR A 288 4.63 -21.89 -1.09
CA TYR A 288 3.95 -23.16 -1.36
C TYR A 288 4.78 -24.16 -2.18
N GLY A 289 6.04 -23.85 -2.48
CA GLY A 289 6.90 -24.72 -3.30
C GLY A 289 6.32 -24.98 -4.70
N ARG A 290 5.52 -24.04 -5.23
CA ARG A 290 4.83 -24.20 -6.50
C ARG A 290 5.76 -24.05 -7.70
N GLY A 291 6.81 -23.26 -7.57
CA GLY A 291 7.69 -22.93 -8.68
C GLY A 291 8.96 -22.25 -8.21
N VAL A 292 9.72 -21.71 -9.15
CA VAL A 292 11.01 -21.08 -8.89
C VAL A 292 10.91 -19.58 -9.17
N VAL A 293 11.28 -18.75 -8.19
CA VAL A 293 11.42 -17.31 -8.37
C VAL A 293 12.85 -17.02 -8.84
N VAL A 294 12.98 -16.24 -9.91
CA VAL A 294 14.27 -15.91 -10.55
C VAL A 294 14.39 -14.39 -10.66
N GLY A 295 15.40 -13.82 -10.02
CA GLY A 295 15.64 -12.38 -9.96
C GLY A 295 16.98 -12.06 -9.29
N GLU A 296 17.27 -10.77 -9.15
CA GLU A 296 18.45 -10.29 -8.40
C GLU A 296 18.27 -10.48 -6.87
N GLN A 297 19.32 -10.52 -6.06
CA GLN A 297 19.14 -10.45 -4.60
C GLN A 297 18.66 -9.03 -4.24
N GLU A 298 17.65 -8.91 -3.36
CA GLU A 298 16.90 -7.67 -3.09
C GLU A 298 15.96 -7.20 -4.23
N SER A 299 15.55 -8.11 -5.12
CA SER A 299 14.81 -7.80 -6.35
C SER A 299 13.32 -7.51 -6.22
N THR A 300 12.80 -7.01 -5.11
CA THR A 300 11.42 -6.48 -5.09
C THR A 300 11.39 -5.27 -4.16
N MET A 301 10.40 -4.39 -4.33
CA MET A 301 10.41 -3.12 -3.58
C MET A 301 10.05 -3.28 -2.10
N GLY A 302 9.43 -4.39 -1.70
CA GLY A 302 9.02 -4.66 -0.32
C GLY A 302 7.74 -3.94 0.11
N TRP A 303 6.83 -3.64 -0.81
CA TRP A 303 5.63 -2.84 -0.56
C TRP A 303 4.36 -3.68 -0.36
N ALA A 304 4.40 -5.00 -0.51
CA ALA A 304 3.24 -5.87 -0.29
C ALA A 304 2.65 -5.86 1.13
N ARG A 305 3.18 -5.07 2.07
CA ARG A 305 2.67 -4.95 3.43
C ARG A 305 1.43 -4.04 3.48
N PRO A 306 0.39 -4.36 4.26
CA PRO A 306 -0.72 -3.45 4.53
C PRO A 306 -0.19 -2.11 5.05
N MET A 307 -0.63 -0.99 4.49
CA MET A 307 -0.31 0.34 5.03
C MET A 307 -1.52 0.88 5.81
N GLU A 308 -1.30 1.26 7.06
CA GLU A 308 -2.26 2.03 7.83
C GLU A 308 -1.77 3.47 7.99
N VAL A 309 -2.69 4.42 7.81
CA VAL A 309 -2.43 5.85 8.01
C VAL A 309 -3.22 6.32 9.22
N GLY A 310 -2.50 6.71 10.27
CA GLY A 310 -3.07 7.30 11.48
C GLY A 310 -2.97 8.83 11.44
N ALA A 311 -4.11 9.52 11.57
CA ALA A 311 -4.12 10.98 11.68
C ALA A 311 -3.67 11.42 13.10
N CYS A 312 -2.63 12.25 13.16
CA CYS A 312 -2.07 12.81 14.40
C CYS A 312 -2.60 14.24 14.71
N GLY A 313 -3.63 14.71 14.00
CA GLY A 313 -4.12 16.10 14.10
C GLY A 313 -3.10 17.13 13.56
N TYR A 314 -3.53 18.38 13.32
CA TYR A 314 -2.68 19.42 12.71
C TYR A 314 -2.05 19.02 11.36
N GLY A 315 -2.76 18.28 10.50
CA GLY A 315 -2.24 17.83 9.20
C GLY A 315 -1.04 16.87 9.28
N VAL A 316 -0.79 16.27 10.46
CA VAL A 316 0.28 15.27 10.64
C VAL A 316 -0.29 13.88 10.47
N GLU A 317 0.39 13.07 9.68
CA GLU A 317 0.09 11.68 9.43
C GLU A 317 1.23 10.79 9.92
N LEU A 318 0.86 9.66 10.49
CA LEU A 318 1.78 8.56 10.74
C LEU A 318 1.36 7.39 9.86
N ALA A 319 2.13 7.11 8.81
CA ALA A 319 1.94 5.93 7.98
C ALA A 319 2.82 4.81 8.51
N GLY A 320 2.28 3.60 8.66
CA GLY A 320 3.01 2.41 9.10
C GLY A 320 2.68 1.19 8.26
N CYS A 321 3.66 0.34 7.99
CA CYS A 321 3.43 -0.97 7.40
C CYS A 321 3.03 -1.99 8.47
N GLY A 322 1.90 -2.67 8.29
CA GLY A 322 1.43 -3.82 9.06
C GLY A 322 2.19 -5.11 8.72
N ARG A 323 2.00 -6.13 9.55
CA ARG A 323 2.54 -7.48 9.32
C ARG A 323 1.55 -8.32 8.52
N GLU A 324 2.07 -9.06 7.55
CA GLU A 324 1.36 -10.18 6.91
C GLU A 324 1.92 -11.51 7.47
N GLU A 325 1.03 -12.48 7.70
CA GLU A 325 1.38 -13.87 8.07
C GLU A 325 1.02 -14.84 6.92
#